data_AF-A0A967YE49-F1
#
_entry.id   AF-A0A967YE49-F1
#
_cell.length_a   1.000
_cell.length_b   1.000
_cell.length_c   1.000
_cell.angle_alpha   90.00
_cell.angle_beta   90.00
_cell.angle_gamma   90.00
#
_symmetry.space_group_name_H-M   'P 1'
#
loop_
_entity.id
_entity.type
_entity.pdbx_description
1 polymer ?
#
loop_
_entity_poly.entity_id
_entity_poly.type
_entity_poly.pdbx_seq_one_letter_code
_entity_poly.pdbx_strand_id
1 'polypeptide(L)'
;VKDVMGIIQDESIIAKFVERLKDEQVILADGHHRYAGSLAYMKQQMANNPAHTGDEGYNFHLMWLTNTEANDLRILPTHRLIKDLDNFD
;
A
#
# COMPACT_ATOMS: atom_id res chain seq x y z
N VAL A 1 12.86 17.92 -8.09
CA VAL A 1 11.98 18.26 -6.96
C VAL A 1 12.44 17.43 -5.78
N LYS A 2 12.57 18.00 -4.58
CA LYS A 2 12.89 17.26 -3.36
C LYS A 2 11.62 17.15 -2.55
N ASP A 3 11.06 15.96 -2.48
CA ASP A 3 9.91 15.71 -1.61
C ASP A 3 10.40 15.64 -0.17
N VAL A 4 9.76 16.41 0.71
CA VAL A 4 10.06 16.44 2.14
C VAL A 4 8.86 15.86 2.86
N MET A 5 9.08 14.77 3.59
CA MET A 5 8.05 14.17 4.43
C MET A 5 8.16 14.73 5.85
N GLY A 6 7.04 15.16 6.41
CA GLY A 6 6.91 15.53 7.81
C GLY A 6 6.34 14.37 8.62
N ILE A 7 6.82 14.18 9.85
CA ILE A 7 6.25 13.21 10.78
C ILE A 7 5.13 13.91 11.56
N ILE A 8 3.95 13.28 11.62
CA ILE A 8 2.89 13.68 12.53
C ILE A 8 3.01 12.81 13.78
N GLN A 9 3.21 13.43 14.95
CA GLN A 9 3.32 12.74 16.24
C GLN A 9 2.14 13.03 17.17
N ASP A 10 1.31 14.02 16.85
CA ASP A 10 0.13 14.37 17.63
C ASP A 10 -0.96 13.30 17.44
N GLU A 11 -1.24 12.57 18.52
CA GLU A 11 -2.23 11.48 18.54
C GLU A 11 -3.63 11.95 18.15
N SER A 12 -4.02 13.17 18.52
CA SER A 12 -5.34 13.72 18.18
C SER A 12 -5.47 14.01 16.69
N ILE A 13 -4.37 14.37 16.03
CA ILE A 13 -4.33 14.55 14.58
C ILE A 13 -4.35 13.19 13.88
N ILE A 14 -3.55 12.23 14.34
CA ILE A 14 -3.51 10.86 13.79
C ILE A 14 -4.90 10.22 13.87
N ALA A 15 -5.59 10.35 15.02
CA ALA A 15 -6.93 9.81 15.22
C ALA A 15 -7.95 10.34 14.20
N LYS A 16 -7.84 11.61 13.77
CA LYS A 16 -8.70 12.17 12.72
C LYS A 16 -8.51 11.48 11.37
N PHE A 17 -7.25 11.17 11.00
CA PHE A 17 -6.97 10.44 9.77
C PHE A 17 -7.49 9.00 9.84
N VAL A 18 -7.24 8.31 10.95
CA VAL A 18 -7.72 6.93 11.16
C VAL A 18 -9.24 6.88 11.06
N GLU A 19 -9.96 7.76 11.78
CA GLU A 19 -11.42 7.79 11.75
C GLU A 19 -11.95 8.13 10.35
N ARG A 20 -11.35 9.11 9.66
CA ARG A 20 -11.78 9.49 8.31
C ARG A 20 -11.59 8.36 7.29
N LEU A 21 -10.52 7.57 7.41
CA LEU A 21 -10.15 6.53 6.44
C LEU A 21 -10.76 5.16 6.76
N LYS A 22 -11.27 4.94 7.97
CA LYS A 22 -11.74 3.64 8.46
C LYS A 22 -12.72 2.94 7.52
N ASP A 23 -13.67 3.69 6.97
CA ASP A 23 -14.74 3.15 6.10
C ASP A 23 -14.47 3.42 4.61
N GLU A 24 -13.31 3.97 4.26
CA GLU A 24 -12.95 4.28 2.88
C GLU A 24 -12.36 3.08 2.15
N GLN A 25 -12.76 2.91 0.89
CA GLN A 25 -12.13 1.92 0.01
C GLN A 25 -10.87 2.52 -0.60
N VAL A 26 -9.72 1.87 -0.36
CA VAL A 26 -8.45 2.27 -0.96
C VAL A 26 -8.19 1.45 -2.22
N ILE A 27 -7.98 2.13 -3.34
CA ILE A 27 -7.51 1.51 -4.59
C ILE A 27 -6.00 1.30 -4.50
N LEU A 28 -5.55 0.06 -4.66
CA LEU A 28 -4.13 -0.26 -4.71
C LEU A 28 -3.57 0.09 -6.09
N ALA A 29 -3.10 1.32 -6.27
CA ALA A 29 -2.56 1.78 -7.55
C ALA A 29 -1.20 1.14 -7.89
N ASP A 30 -0.36 0.90 -6.89
CA ASP A 30 0.95 0.28 -7.01
C ASP A 30 1.24 -0.60 -5.79
N GLY A 31 2.10 -1.60 -5.95
CA GLY A 31 2.56 -2.44 -4.84
C GLY A 31 1.79 -3.74 -4.61
N HIS A 32 0.98 -4.21 -5.56
CA HIS A 32 0.23 -5.47 -5.49
C HIS A 32 1.04 -6.67 -4.95
N HIS A 33 2.23 -6.93 -5.50
CA HIS A 33 3.09 -8.02 -5.02
C HIS A 33 3.70 -7.74 -3.64
N ARG A 34 4.03 -6.47 -3.33
CA ARG A 34 4.55 -6.07 -2.01
C ARG A 34 3.51 -6.29 -0.92
N TYR A 35 2.26 -5.90 -1.19
CA TYR A 35 1.13 -6.10 -0.28
C TYR A 35 0.79 -7.59 -0.11
N ALA A 36 0.77 -8.36 -1.20
CA ALA A 36 0.56 -9.81 -1.11
C ALA A 36 1.66 -10.49 -0.28
N GLY A 37 2.92 -10.08 -0.46
CA GLY A 37 4.05 -10.55 0.33
C GLY A 37 3.93 -10.21 1.82
N SER A 38 3.56 -8.98 2.16
CA SER A 38 3.36 -8.59 3.56
C SER A 38 2.20 -9.34 4.21
N LEU A 39 1.11 -9.62 3.46
CA LEU A 39 -0.01 -10.41 3.97
C LEU A 39 0.40 -11.86 4.26
N ALA A 40 1.20 -12.46 3.38
CA ALA A 40 1.75 -13.80 3.61
C ALA A 40 2.67 -13.83 4.85
N TYR A 41 3.54 -12.83 4.99
CA TYR A 41 4.42 -12.68 6.14
C TYR A 41 3.64 -12.48 7.45
N MET A 42 2.64 -11.60 7.46
CA MET A 42 1.73 -11.39 8.59
C MET A 42 1.13 -12.71 9.06
N LYS A 43 0.54 -13.50 8.14
CA LYS A 43 -0.05 -14.81 8.47
C LYS A 43 0.95 -15.79 9.06
N GLN A 44 2.17 -15.84 8.50
CA GLN A 44 3.24 -16.68 9.02
C GLN A 44 3.64 -16.27 10.44
N GLN A 45 3.81 -14.97 10.69
CA GLN A 45 4.20 -14.46 12.01
C GLN A 45 3.10 -14.64 13.05
N MET A 46 1.84 -14.42 12.69
CA MET A 46 0.67 -14.69 13.54
C MET A 46 0.63 -16.17 13.96
N ALA A 47 0.83 -17.09 13.01
CA ALA A 47 0.83 -18.54 13.30
C ALA A 47 1.98 -18.94 14.24
N ASN A 48 3.12 -18.23 14.17
CA ASN A 48 4.29 -18.48 14.99
C ASN A 48 4.31 -17.71 16.32
N ASN A 49 3.30 -16.86 16.60
CA ASN A 49 3.21 -16.07 17.82
C ASN A 49 1.99 -16.48 18.66
N PRO A 50 2.15 -17.39 19.63
CA PRO A 50 1.06 -17.78 20.55
C PRO A 50 0.51 -16.63 21.40
N ALA A 51 1.28 -15.55 21.56
CA ALA A 51 0.91 -14.36 22.33
C ALA A 51 0.44 -13.20 21.44
N HIS A 52 -0.11 -13.50 20.26
CA HIS A 52 -0.58 -12.49 19.31
C HIS A 52 -1.64 -11.56 19.91
N THR A 53 -1.40 -10.25 19.84
CA THR A 53 -2.32 -9.22 20.34
C THR A 53 -3.02 -8.43 19.23
N GLY A 54 -2.44 -8.41 18.02
CA GLY A 54 -2.90 -7.54 16.93
C GLY A 54 -2.10 -6.24 16.80
N ASP A 55 -1.26 -5.92 17.79
CA ASP A 55 -0.44 -4.69 17.81
C ASP A 55 0.99 -4.93 17.31
N GLU A 56 1.33 -6.16 16.92
CA GLU A 56 2.65 -6.45 16.38
C GLU A 56 2.88 -5.75 15.05
N GLY A 57 4.14 -5.37 14.79
CA GLY A 57 4.51 -4.67 13.57
C GLY A 57 4.13 -5.41 12.27
N TYR A 58 4.01 -6.75 12.29
CA TYR A 58 3.59 -7.52 11.12
C TYR A 58 2.10 -7.34 10.75
N ASN A 59 1.29 -6.75 11.63
CA ASN A 59 -0.11 -6.41 11.34
C ASN A 59 -0.25 -5.08 10.59
N PHE A 60 0.85 -4.33 10.41
CA PHE A 60 0.86 -3.04 9.74
C PHE A 60 1.66 -3.10 8.44
N HIS A 61 1.16 -2.42 7.41
CA HIS A 61 1.85 -2.24 6.14
C HIS A 61 2.00 -0.76 5.85
N LEU A 62 3.22 -0.31 5.53
CA LEU A 62 3.46 1.07 5.17
C LEU A 62 2.81 1.39 3.82
N MET A 63 1.90 2.36 3.81
CA MET A 63 1.15 2.79 2.63
C MET A 63 1.44 4.26 2.31
N TRP A 64 1.50 4.58 1.02
CA TRP A 64 1.43 5.95 0.52
C TRP A 64 0.03 6.19 -0.06
N LEU A 65 -0.72 7.11 0.56
CA LEU A 65 -2.06 7.47 0.11
C LEU A 65 -2.00 8.76 -0.70
N THR A 66 -2.62 8.75 -1.87
CA THR A 66 -2.77 9.93 -2.72
C THR A 66 -4.24 10.16 -3.02
N ASN A 67 -4.64 11.43 -3.06
CA ASN A 67 -6.01 11.77 -3.42
C ASN A 67 -6.17 11.61 -4.94
N THR A 68 -7.08 10.74 -5.39
CA THR A 68 -7.33 10.53 -6.83
C THR A 68 -7.98 11.73 -7.50
N GLU A 69 -8.66 12.59 -6.73
CA GLU A 69 -9.25 13.83 -7.21
C GLU A 69 -8.21 14.97 -7.31
N ALA A 70 -6.99 14.74 -6.83
CA ALA A 70 -5.90 15.68 -7.03
C ALA A 70 -5.25 15.47 -8.41
N ASN A 71 -4.89 16.57 -9.08
CA ASN A 71 -4.25 16.55 -10.41
C ASN A 71 -2.77 16.13 -10.39
N ASP A 72 -2.31 15.49 -9.31
CA ASP A 72 -0.92 15.09 -9.07
C ASP A 72 -0.66 13.59 -9.35
N LEU A 73 -1.72 12.77 -9.52
CA LEU A 73 -1.60 11.38 -9.93
C LEU A 73 -1.79 11.24 -11.45
N ARG A 74 -0.80 10.63 -12.12
CA ARG A 74 -0.90 10.25 -13.54
C ARG A 74 -0.67 8.75 -13.70
N ILE A 75 -1.71 8.04 -14.11
CA ILE A 75 -1.64 6.61 -14.47
C ILE A 75 -1.31 6.52 -15.97
N LEU A 76 -0.17 5.94 -16.30
CA LEU A 76 0.26 5.74 -17.68
C LEU A 76 -0.13 4.33 -18.17
N PRO A 77 -0.40 4.16 -19.48
CA PRO A 77 -0.68 2.85 -20.05
C PRO A 77 0.52 1.91 -19.87
N THR A 78 0.22 0.64 -19.56
CA THR A 78 1.23 -0.41 -19.57
C THR A 78 1.36 -0.96 -20.99
N HIS A 79 2.53 -0.78 -21.60
CA HIS A 79 2.85 -1.41 -22.88
C HIS A 79 3.62 -2.71 -22.64
N ARG A 80 3.09 -3.84 -23.13
CA ARG A 80 3.79 -5.13 -23.11
C ARG A 80 4.49 -5.33 -24.44
N LEU A 81 5.80 -5.56 -24.40
CA LEU A 81 6.54 -6.00 -25.58
C LEU A 81 6.50 -7.52 -25.66
N ILE A 82 6.09 -8.02 -26.81
CA ILE A 82 6.16 -9.42 -27.16
C ILE A 82 7.13 -9.53 -28.33
N LYS A 83 8.00 -10.52 -28.31
CA LYS A 83 9.00 -10.79 -29.35
C LYS A 83 8.93 -12.26 -29.75
N ASP A 84 9.50 -12.57 -30.91
CA ASP A 84 9.70 -13.95 -31.40
C ASP A 84 8.39 -14.73 -31.54
N LEU A 85 7.34 -14.05 -32.02
CA LEU A 85 6.08 -14.72 -32.42
C LEU A 85 6.23 -15.23 -33.85
N ASP A 86 6.03 -16.53 -34.04
CA ASP A 86 5.95 -17.13 -35.37
C ASP A 86 4.81 -16.48 -36.18
N ASN A 87 5.11 -16.05 -37.41
CA ASN A 87 4.17 -15.41 -38.35
C ASN A 87 3.54 -14.10 -37.84
N PHE A 88 4.25 -13.34 -37.01
CA PHE A 88 3.83 -12.01 -36.57
C PHE A 88 4.68 -10.94 -37.26
N ASP A 89 4.32 -10.61 -38.50
CA ASP A 89 4.72 -9.38 -39.19
C ASP A 89 3.84 -8.19 -38.73
#